data_AF-A0A8K0HYP9-F1
#
_entry.id   AF-A0A8K0HYP9-F1
#
_cell.length_a   1.000
_cell.length_b   1.000
_cell.length_c   1.000
_cell.angle_alpha   90.00
_cell.angle_beta   90.00
_cell.angle_gamma   90.00
#
_symmetry.space_group_name_H-M   'P 1'
#
loop_
_entity.id
_entity.type
_entity.pdbx_description
1 polymer ?
#
loop_
_entity_poly.entity_id
_entity_poly.type
_entity_poly.pdbx_seq_one_letter_code
_entity_poly.pdbx_strand_id
1 'polypeptide(L)'
;MGNCMETCSPRVDEGETRPGGAGDSGVGGGKEGGLKVKVLLTRGELQWLMLQLEKEEKRLEDVLMEMDRERRRREGAGRAQSWKPSLESIMEVPEVQSFDMGE
;
A
#
# COMPACT_ATOMS: atom_id res chain seq x y z
N MET A 1 -5.61 7.77 21.79
CA MET A 1 -4.82 7.73 20.55
C MET A 1 -5.62 6.92 19.54
N GLY A 2 -6.21 7.61 18.56
CA GLY A 2 -7.15 7.02 17.61
C GLY A 2 -6.41 6.41 16.42
N ASN A 3 -6.87 5.24 15.98
CA ASN A 3 -6.39 4.58 14.77
C ASN A 3 -6.85 5.40 13.55
N CYS A 4 -5.95 6.13 12.89
CA CYS A 4 -6.24 6.97 11.72
C CYS A 4 -6.30 6.16 10.42
N MET A 5 -6.87 4.95 10.45
CA MET A 5 -7.26 4.24 9.24
C MET A 5 -8.78 4.31 9.17
N GLU A 6 -9.29 5.13 8.25
CA GLU A 6 -10.73 5.22 8.03
C GLU A 6 -11.24 3.85 7.63
N THR A 7 -12.03 3.23 8.52
CA THR A 7 -12.78 2.02 8.18
C THR A 7 -13.73 2.37 7.05
N CYS A 8 -13.61 1.69 5.91
CA CYS A 8 -14.58 1.80 4.82
C CYS A 8 -15.92 1.21 5.27
N SER A 9 -16.71 2.00 6.00
CA SER A 9 -18.12 1.69 6.24
C SER A 9 -18.90 2.04 4.97
N PRO A 10 -19.77 1.15 4.45
CA PRO A 10 -20.69 1.54 3.39
C PRO A 10 -21.64 2.59 3.97
N ARG A 11 -21.51 3.83 3.52
CA ARG A 11 -22.40 4.92 3.92
C ARG A 11 -23.73 4.70 3.22
N VAL A 12 -24.78 4.48 4.01
CA VAL A 12 -26.15 4.66 3.53
C VAL A 12 -26.33 6.16 3.32
N ASP A 13 -26.75 6.51 2.10
CA ASP A 13 -26.82 7.87 1.57
C ASP A 13 -27.94 8.68 2.25
N GLU A 14 -27.61 9.67 3.08
CA GLU A 14 -28.49 10.80 3.41
C GLU A 14 -27.63 12.07 3.62
N GLY A 15 -27.97 13.12 2.87
CA GLY A 15 -27.11 14.29 2.63
C GLY A 15 -27.00 15.30 3.77
N GLU A 16 -25.88 16.05 3.79
CA GLU A 16 -25.81 17.51 4.05
C GLU A 16 -24.36 18.00 3.82
N THR A 17 -24.18 19.07 3.04
CA THR A 17 -22.88 19.69 2.69
C THR A 17 -22.29 20.57 3.80
N ARG A 18 -20.99 20.44 4.09
CA ARG A 18 -20.15 21.52 4.67
C ARG A 18 -18.73 21.53 4.06
N PRO A 19 -18.13 22.71 3.74
CA PRO A 19 -16.80 22.80 3.13
C PRO A 19 -15.69 23.18 4.13
N GLY A 20 -14.44 22.79 3.81
CA GLY A 20 -13.20 23.28 4.43
C GLY A 20 -12.56 22.31 5.44
N GLY A 21 -11.28 21.93 5.39
CA GLY A 21 -10.15 22.49 4.65
C GLY A 21 -8.98 21.50 4.50
N ALA A 22 -8.01 21.93 3.69
CA ALA A 22 -6.95 21.17 3.06
C ALA A 22 -5.88 20.61 4.01
N GLY A 23 -5.56 19.32 3.84
CA GLY A 23 -4.26 18.73 4.14
C GLY A 23 -3.62 18.30 2.83
N ASP A 24 -2.61 19.04 2.41
CA ASP A 24 -1.84 18.88 1.18
C ASP A 24 -1.03 17.58 1.18
N SER A 25 -1.38 16.66 0.28
CA SER A 25 -0.43 15.71 -0.30
C SER A 25 -0.92 15.38 -1.70
N GLY A 26 -0.42 16.15 -2.66
CA GLY A 26 -0.81 16.08 -4.06
C GLY A 26 -0.66 14.69 -4.67
N VAL A 27 -1.76 14.18 -5.21
CA VAL A 27 -1.95 13.83 -6.62
C VAL A 27 -3.47 13.74 -6.83
N GLY A 28 -4.01 14.72 -7.57
CA GLY A 28 -5.27 14.67 -8.32
C GLY A 28 -6.51 14.19 -7.58
N GLY A 29 -7.21 15.13 -6.92
CA GLY A 29 -8.60 14.93 -6.52
C GLY A 29 -9.54 14.99 -7.71
N GLY A 30 -9.86 13.83 -8.29
CA GLY A 30 -11.05 13.61 -9.11
C GLY A 30 -12.02 12.74 -8.32
N LYS A 31 -13.28 13.18 -8.21
CA LYS A 31 -14.37 12.39 -7.61
C LYS A 31 -14.71 11.20 -8.52
N GLU A 32 -13.90 10.16 -8.47
CA GLU A 32 -14.19 8.80 -8.92
C GLU A 32 -13.48 7.88 -7.92
N GLY A 33 -14.22 6.96 -7.31
CA GLY A 33 -13.70 6.09 -6.25
C GLY A 33 -12.63 5.12 -6.77
N GLY A 34 -11.40 5.58 -6.89
CA GLY A 34 -10.26 4.77 -7.30
C GLY A 34 -9.64 4.02 -6.11
N LEU A 35 -9.52 2.70 -6.21
CA LEU A 35 -8.75 1.89 -5.29
C LEU A 35 -7.24 2.09 -5.58
N LYS A 36 -6.49 2.61 -4.60
CA LYS A 36 -5.01 2.64 -4.68
C LYS A 36 -4.44 1.41 -3.98
N VAL A 37 -3.68 0.60 -4.71
CA VAL A 37 -2.99 -0.57 -4.16
C VAL A 37 -1.49 -0.34 -4.22
N LYS A 38 -0.78 -0.63 -3.13
CA LYS A 38 0.69 -0.69 -3.12
C LYS A 38 1.11 -2.15 -3.26
N VAL A 39 1.91 -2.46 -4.27
CA VAL A 39 2.42 -3.81 -4.54
C VAL A 39 3.93 -3.83 -4.28
N LEU A 40 4.39 -4.87 -3.59
CA LEU A 40 5.79 -5.00 -3.19
C LEU A 40 6.50 -5.99 -4.13
N LEU A 41 7.46 -5.46 -4.89
CA LEU A 41 8.18 -6.19 -5.93
C LEU A 41 9.67 -6.23 -5.63
N THR A 42 10.32 -7.33 -5.99
CA THR A 42 11.78 -7.38 -6.05
C THR A 42 12.30 -6.49 -7.18
N ARG A 43 13.59 -6.12 -7.14
CA ARG A 43 14.20 -5.29 -8.20
C ARG A 43 14.01 -5.88 -9.60
N GLY A 44 14.15 -7.20 -9.75
CA GLY A 44 13.97 -7.87 -11.05
C GLY A 44 12.52 -7.87 -11.52
N GLU A 45 11.57 -8.11 -10.60
CA GLU A 45 10.13 -8.05 -10.90
C GLU A 45 9.70 -6.63 -11.32
N LEU A 46 10.20 -5.59 -10.65
CA LEU A 46 9.89 -4.20 -11.00
C LEU A 46 10.42 -3.82 -12.39
N GLN A 47 11.67 -4.17 -12.71
CA GLN A 47 12.25 -3.94 -14.03
C GLN A 47 11.43 -4.63 -15.13
N TRP A 48 11.01 -5.88 -14.87
CA TRP A 48 10.18 -6.62 -15.81
C TRP A 48 8.81 -5.96 -15.98
N LEU A 49 8.16 -5.50 -14.90
CA LEU A 49 6.89 -4.79 -14.96
C LEU A 49 6.99 -3.49 -15.77
N MET A 50 8.04 -2.69 -15.55
CA MET A 50 8.29 -1.49 -16.34
C MET A 50 8.39 -1.78 -17.83
N LEU A 51 9.11 -2.85 -18.20
CA LEU A 51 9.23 -3.26 -19.61
C LEU A 51 7.88 -3.66 -20.22
N GLN A 52 6.97 -4.25 -19.45
CA GLN A 52 5.62 -4.57 -19.93
C GLN A 52 4.75 -3.32 -20.09
N LEU A 53 4.88 -2.37 -19.17
CA LEU A 53 4.17 -1.09 -19.23
C LEU A 53 4.62 -0.24 -20.41
N GLU A 54 5.91 -0.23 -20.73
CA GLU A 54 6.44 0.48 -21.91
C GLU A 54 5.90 -0.06 -23.24
N LYS A 55 5.54 -1.35 -23.28
CA LYS A 55 4.97 -1.97 -24.49
C LYS A 55 3.49 -1.64 -24.69
N GLU A 56 2.76 -1.36 -23.61
CA GLU A 56 1.31 -1.10 -23.60
C GLU A 56 0.44 -2.17 -24.29
N GLU A 57 0.97 -3.38 -24.54
CA GLU A 57 0.28 -4.46 -25.26
C GLU A 57 -0.71 -5.24 -24.38
N LYS A 58 -0.47 -5.28 -23.06
CA LYS A 58 -1.24 -6.08 -22.10
C LYS A 58 -1.89 -5.19 -21.06
N ARG A 59 -3.04 -5.62 -20.55
CA ARG A 59 -3.66 -4.98 -19.38
C ARG A 59 -2.79 -5.24 -18.15
N LEU A 60 -2.76 -4.28 -17.22
CA LEU A 60 -1.97 -4.39 -16.00
C LEU A 60 -2.37 -5.63 -15.18
N GLU A 61 -3.66 -5.95 -15.14
CA GLU A 61 -4.18 -7.11 -14.41
C GLU A 61 -3.62 -8.43 -14.94
N ASP A 62 -3.49 -8.55 -16.26
CA ASP A 62 -2.93 -9.74 -16.92
C ASP A 62 -1.44 -9.90 -16.60
N VAL A 63 -0.70 -8.78 -16.63
CA VAL A 63 0.73 -8.74 -16.28
C VAL A 63 0.95 -9.14 -14.83
N LEU A 64 0.17 -8.60 -13.90
CA LEU A 64 0.25 -8.96 -12.48
C LEU A 64 -0.11 -10.44 -12.23
N MET A 65 -1.06 -10.99 -12.99
CA MET A 65 -1.41 -12.41 -12.90
C MET A 65 -0.29 -13.32 -13.41
N GLU A 66 0.41 -12.93 -14.48
CA GLU A 66 1.60 -13.65 -14.96
C GLU A 66 2.72 -13.64 -13.91
N MET A 67 2.95 -12.51 -13.24
CA MET A 67 3.93 -12.40 -12.16
C MET A 67 3.62 -13.33 -11.00
N ASP A 68 2.36 -13.39 -10.56
CA ASP A 68 1.94 -14.28 -9.47
C ASP A 68 2.14 -15.76 -9.84
N ARG A 69 1.78 -16.15 -11.07
CA ARG A 69 2.02 -17.52 -11.57
C ARG A 69 3.50 -17.88 -11.57
N GLU A 70 4.35 -16.97 -12.01
CA GLU A 70 5.80 -17.16 -12.03
C GLU A 70 6.38 -17.23 -10.61
N ARG A 71 5.86 -16.42 -9.68
CA ARG A 71 6.25 -16.46 -8.27
C ARG A 71 5.89 -17.80 -7.63
N ARG A 72 4.65 -18.29 -7.82
CA ARG A 72 4.22 -19.63 -7.35
C ARG A 72 5.06 -20.76 -7.93
N ARG A 73 5.45 -20.67 -9.21
CA ARG A 73 6.34 -21.63 -9.85
C ARG A 73 7.71 -21.68 -9.14
N ARG A 74 8.25 -20.52 -8.73
CA ARG A 74 9.52 -20.42 -7.99
C ARG A 74 9.39 -20.87 -6.52
N GLU A 75 8.26 -20.57 -5.88
CA GLU A 75 7.94 -21.00 -4.51
C GLU A 75 7.81 -22.53 -4.42
N GLY A 76 7.18 -23.17 -5.40
CA GLY A 76 7.11 -24.64 -5.50
C GLY A 76 8.48 -25.33 -5.64
N ALA A 77 9.52 -24.58 -6.03
CA ALA A 77 10.90 -25.04 -6.10
C ALA A 77 11.70 -24.76 -4.79
N GLY A 78 11.04 -24.30 -3.72
CA GLY A 78 11.65 -24.03 -2.41
C GLY A 78 12.50 -22.75 -2.36
N ARG A 79 12.39 -21.85 -3.35
CA ARG A 79 13.33 -20.73 -3.54
C ARG A 79 12.81 -19.35 -3.13
N ALA A 80 11.54 -19.21 -2.78
CA ALA A 80 10.97 -17.92 -2.42
C ALA A 80 10.38 -17.97 -1.01
N GLN A 81 11.06 -17.29 -0.07
CA GLN A 81 10.43 -16.84 1.15
C GLN A 81 9.48 -15.71 0.75
N SER A 82 8.19 -16.01 0.67
CA SER A 82 7.17 -14.99 0.47
C SER A 82 7.27 -13.97 1.61
N TRP A 83 7.23 -12.68 1.28
CA TRP A 83 7.19 -11.63 2.31
C TRP A 83 5.93 -11.87 3.15
N LYS A 84 6.13 -12.32 4.39
CA LYS A 84 5.07 -12.47 5.38
C LYS A 84 5.28 -11.40 6.45
N PRO A 85 4.55 -10.27 6.39
CA PRO A 85 4.69 -9.26 7.42
C PRO A 85 4.25 -9.88 8.75
N SER A 86 5.18 -9.97 9.70
CA SER A 86 4.90 -10.34 11.08
C SER A 86 5.15 -9.15 11.98
N LEU A 87 4.27 -8.99 12.97
CA LEU A 87 4.43 -7.95 14.00
C LEU A 87 5.59 -8.28 14.95
N GLU A 88 6.12 -9.50 14.88
CA GLU A 88 7.30 -9.95 15.65
C GLU A 88 8.57 -9.14 15.34
N SER A 89 8.62 -8.46 14.17
CA SER A 89 9.77 -7.61 13.81
C SER A 89 9.70 -6.17 14.36
N ILE A 90 8.56 -5.76 14.93
CA ILE A 90 8.41 -4.43 15.50
C ILE A 90 8.94 -4.48 16.93
N MET A 91 10.06 -3.81 17.19
CA MET A 91 10.57 -3.66 18.55
C MET A 91 9.93 -2.43 19.20
N GLU A 92 9.45 -2.59 20.43
CA GLU A 92 8.98 -1.48 21.26
C GLU A 92 10.17 -0.59 21.64
N VAL A 93 10.10 0.70 21.32
CA VAL A 93 11.10 1.68 21.74
C VAL A 93 10.68 2.20 23.13
N PRO A 94 11.57 2.16 24.15
CA PRO A 94 11.25 2.70 25.46
C PRO A 94 10.86 4.18 25.35
N GLU A 95 9.75 4.57 26.00
CA GLU A 95 9.36 5.96 26.14
C GLU A 95 10.43 6.68 26.99
N VAL A 96 11.34 7.41 26.34
CA VAL A 96 12.30 8.27 27.03
C VAL A 96 11.53 9.50 27.50
N GLN A 97 11.14 9.51 28.76
CA GLN A 97 10.57 10.70 29.40
C GLN A 97 11.66 11.77 29.49
N SER A 98 11.83 12.59 28.45
CA SER A 98 12.55 13.86 28.57
C SER A 98 11.62 14.86 29.27
N PHE A 99 11.40 14.67 30.57
CA PHE A 99 10.98 15.77 31.42
C PHE A 99 12.22 16.59 31.72
N ASP A 100 12.39 17.71 31.00
CA ASP A 100 13.21 18.81 31.50
C ASP A 100 12.56 19.31 32.80
N MET A 101 12.99 18.74 33.93
CA MET A 101 12.98 19.48 35.20
C MET A 101 14.21 20.39 35.19
N GLY A 102 14.12 21.47 34.42
CA GLY A 102 15.06 22.59 34.49
C GLY A 102 14.53 23.63 35.47
N GLU A 103 15.25 23.78 36.57
CA GLU A 103 15.08 24.76 37.67
C GLU A 103 14.90 26.23 37.23
#